data_AF-A0A562N7U1-F1
#
_entry.id   AF-A0A562N7U1-F1
#
_cell.length_a   1.000
_cell.length_b   1.000
_cell.length_c   1.000
_cell.angle_alpha   90.00
_cell.angle_beta   90.00
_cell.angle_gamma   90.00
#
_symmetry.space_group_name_H-M   'P 1'
#
loop_
_entity.id
_entity.type
_entity.pdbx_description
1 polymer ?
#
loop_
_entity_poly.entity_id
_entity_poly.type
_entity_poly.pdbx_seq_one_letter_code
_entity_poly.pdbx_strand_id
1 'polypeptide(L)'
;MPLSADLIVENASILTMDPDTPRAEAIAVKGGEIIAIADRATVLEHKGPGTRVIDAGRGSVVPGFIEAHMHLFAGAAELDHLQLMGVHGFEALCDAVRHYAAKRPDLPVLQAQGADYTILSAAERVSRHHLDRILPDRPFVMAAPDHHTMWANTKALEMAGLLKGKQLGPGNEIVMGADGLASGELREGEAFGPLIALAGEGRVRLGLATGGEPDPKPTPAQQASDRAIMRRGLEWCARHGITSIHNMDGNLHQLELLSEIEAEGGLLCRVQVPFHYKNFMTLDMLDKASTMAERYNGEWLSSGMVKVFYDGVLDSWTAVMVEPYADRRDWLGEPLFTPQQFIDLAVAVDRRGLQMAVHSIGDGAVRAVLDGYEAAQKQNGRRDSRHRVEHIEVVTAADVPRFAKLGVIASMQPPHPPGSMGLPLEPTVSRIGPARWPLSYAWRTLKNAGARVVFASDWPVSPIDPILGIQAAVLRKPWADSDPDQSFSLHESLGGYTVEGAYAEFMEHRKGRLKTGFMADLVVLSADIEATAPEALHTVRPVTTICGGKVTYQA
;
A
#
# COMPACT_ATOMS: atom_id res chain seq x y z
N MET A 1 29.73 -22.35 -27.17
CA MET A 1 28.35 -21.98 -27.55
C MET A 1 27.71 -21.31 -26.35
N PRO A 2 27.01 -20.18 -26.53
CA PRO A 2 26.29 -19.52 -25.44
C PRO A 2 25.28 -20.46 -24.78
N LEU A 3 24.97 -20.24 -23.50
CA LEU A 3 23.90 -20.96 -22.82
C LEU A 3 22.56 -20.63 -23.49
N SER A 4 21.83 -21.66 -23.94
CA SER A 4 20.48 -21.49 -24.52
C SER A 4 19.52 -20.93 -23.47
N ALA A 5 18.86 -19.82 -23.80
CA ALA A 5 17.85 -19.17 -22.96
C ALA A 5 16.51 -19.91 -22.98
N ASP A 6 15.76 -19.81 -21.88
CA ASP A 6 14.36 -20.26 -21.80
C ASP A 6 13.43 -19.20 -22.43
N LEU A 7 13.77 -17.93 -22.21
CA LEU A 7 13.01 -16.77 -22.65
C LEU A 7 13.96 -15.66 -23.14
N ILE A 8 13.59 -14.98 -24.22
CA ILE A 8 14.23 -13.74 -24.70
C ILE A 8 13.17 -12.65 -24.83
N VAL A 9 13.44 -11.46 -24.32
CA VAL A 9 12.69 -10.23 -24.63
C VAL A 9 13.55 -9.39 -25.57
N GLU A 10 13.03 -9.02 -26.73
CA GLU A 10 13.76 -8.25 -27.75
C GLU A 10 12.93 -7.08 -28.30
N ASN A 11 13.57 -6.26 -29.16
CA ASN A 11 12.97 -5.08 -29.78
C ASN A 11 12.42 -4.12 -28.71
N ALA A 12 13.20 -3.89 -27.66
CA ALA A 12 12.81 -3.15 -26.46
C ALA A 12 13.66 -1.89 -26.24
N SER A 13 13.08 -0.89 -25.56
CA SER A 13 13.80 0.24 -24.96
C SER A 13 14.07 -0.08 -23.49
N ILE A 14 15.19 -0.72 -23.16
CA ILE A 14 15.40 -1.27 -21.81
C ILE A 14 16.00 -0.22 -20.88
N LEU A 15 15.30 0.08 -19.79
CA LEU A 15 15.80 0.90 -18.68
C LEU A 15 16.22 -0.04 -17.56
N THR A 16 17.52 -0.31 -17.44
CA THR A 16 18.00 -1.38 -16.54
C THR A 16 17.98 -1.01 -15.06
N MET A 17 17.97 0.30 -14.77
CA MET A 17 18.18 0.87 -13.44
C MET A 17 19.55 0.51 -12.83
N ASP A 18 20.49 -0.01 -13.62
CA ASP A 18 21.88 -0.26 -13.24
C ASP A 18 22.78 0.87 -13.77
N PRO A 19 23.49 1.63 -12.92
CA PRO A 19 24.33 2.74 -13.37
C PRO A 19 25.48 2.30 -14.29
N ASP A 20 25.94 1.05 -14.18
CA ASP A 20 27.03 0.52 -15.02
C ASP A 20 26.57 0.21 -16.45
N THR A 21 25.27 -0.07 -16.65
CA THR A 21 24.70 -0.44 -17.94
C THR A 21 23.27 0.08 -18.00
N PRO A 22 23.06 1.40 -18.13
CA PRO A 22 21.73 2.02 -17.95
C PRO A 22 20.72 1.69 -19.05
N ARG A 23 21.20 1.17 -20.19
CA ARG A 23 20.43 0.91 -21.41
C ARG A 23 20.80 -0.43 -22.03
N ALA A 24 19.83 -1.08 -22.66
CA ALA A 24 19.99 -2.26 -23.49
C ALA A 24 18.83 -2.37 -24.51
N GLU A 25 18.90 -3.35 -25.41
CA GLU A 25 17.87 -3.57 -26.45
C GLU A 25 17.19 -4.95 -26.35
N ALA A 26 17.83 -5.90 -25.65
CA ALA A 26 17.30 -7.24 -25.43
C ALA A 26 17.80 -7.85 -24.11
N ILE A 27 17.06 -8.85 -23.61
CA ILE A 27 17.37 -9.65 -22.41
C ILE A 27 17.17 -11.13 -22.70
N ALA A 28 18.11 -11.98 -22.27
CA ALA A 28 17.97 -13.43 -22.23
C ALA A 28 17.87 -13.93 -20.79
N VAL A 29 16.92 -14.84 -20.55
CA VAL A 29 16.60 -15.42 -19.25
C VAL A 29 16.75 -16.93 -19.30
N LYS A 30 17.35 -17.51 -18.25
CA LYS A 30 17.43 -18.96 -18.05
C LYS A 30 17.31 -19.30 -16.57
N GLY A 31 16.49 -20.28 -16.23
CA GLY A 31 16.35 -20.75 -14.85
C GLY A 31 15.88 -19.67 -13.86
N GLY A 32 15.15 -18.66 -14.35
CA GLY A 32 14.68 -17.54 -13.54
C GLY A 32 15.66 -16.39 -13.37
N GLU A 33 16.85 -16.44 -13.99
CA GLU A 33 17.86 -15.39 -13.91
C GLU A 33 18.20 -14.80 -15.28
N ILE A 34 18.63 -13.54 -15.29
CA ILE A 34 19.11 -12.84 -16.48
C ILE A 34 20.51 -13.37 -16.81
N ILE A 35 20.69 -14.00 -17.97
CA ILE A 35 21.98 -14.53 -18.41
C ILE A 35 22.70 -13.62 -19.42
N ALA A 36 21.97 -12.73 -20.09
CA ALA A 36 22.53 -11.69 -20.94
C ALA A 36 21.58 -10.49 -21.05
N ILE A 37 22.15 -9.29 -21.11
CA ILE A 37 21.45 -8.02 -21.35
C ILE A 37 22.39 -7.09 -22.13
N ALA A 38 22.04 -6.80 -23.39
CA ALA A 38 22.92 -6.11 -24.32
C ALA A 38 22.12 -5.59 -25.54
N ASP A 39 22.83 -5.31 -26.64
CA ASP A 39 22.22 -5.13 -27.96
C ASP A 39 21.50 -6.42 -28.42
N ARG A 40 20.59 -6.26 -29.38
CA ARG A 40 19.76 -7.37 -29.87
C ARG A 40 20.58 -8.52 -30.45
N ALA A 41 21.64 -8.24 -31.21
CA ALA A 41 22.39 -9.28 -31.92
C ALA A 41 23.11 -10.19 -30.92
N THR A 42 23.77 -9.60 -29.92
CA THR A 42 24.46 -10.32 -28.84
C THR A 42 23.51 -11.24 -28.06
N VAL A 43 22.34 -10.74 -27.67
CA VAL A 43 21.37 -11.54 -26.89
C VAL A 43 20.79 -12.70 -27.71
N LEU A 44 20.57 -12.49 -29.01
CA LEU A 44 20.05 -13.53 -29.90
C LEU A 44 21.01 -14.71 -30.10
N GLU A 45 22.30 -14.58 -29.78
CA GLU A 45 23.22 -15.72 -29.76
C GLU A 45 22.83 -16.78 -28.71
N HIS A 46 22.05 -16.40 -27.69
CA HIS A 46 21.50 -17.31 -26.67
C HIS A 46 20.20 -18.00 -27.11
N LYS A 47 19.66 -17.69 -28.31
CA LYS A 47 18.41 -18.29 -28.80
C LYS A 47 18.65 -19.75 -29.21
N GLY A 48 17.95 -20.67 -28.57
CA GLY A 48 17.88 -22.08 -28.95
C GLY A 48 16.51 -22.49 -29.50
N PRO A 49 16.35 -23.77 -29.89
CA PRO A 49 15.11 -24.27 -30.49
C PRO A 49 13.86 -24.17 -29.59
N GLY A 50 14.04 -24.17 -28.26
CA GLY A 50 12.96 -24.07 -27.28
C GLY A 50 12.78 -22.67 -26.66
N THR A 51 13.58 -21.68 -27.08
CA THR A 51 13.53 -20.34 -26.49
C THR A 51 12.23 -19.64 -26.90
N ARG A 52 11.43 -19.24 -25.91
CA ARG A 52 10.28 -18.34 -26.14
C ARG A 52 10.81 -16.93 -26.40
N VAL A 53 10.35 -16.29 -27.48
CA VAL A 53 10.71 -14.90 -27.80
C VAL A 53 9.49 -14.01 -27.58
N ILE A 54 9.68 -12.93 -26.83
CA ILE A 54 8.71 -11.86 -26.60
C ILE A 54 9.21 -10.61 -27.32
N ASP A 55 8.41 -10.13 -28.26
CA ASP A 55 8.64 -8.84 -28.93
C ASP A 55 8.03 -7.73 -28.08
N ALA A 56 8.86 -6.81 -27.58
CA ALA A 56 8.40 -5.67 -26.79
C ALA A 56 7.75 -4.57 -27.64
N GLY A 57 7.77 -4.68 -28.97
CA GLY A 57 7.11 -3.72 -29.86
C GLY A 57 7.69 -2.31 -29.78
N ARG A 58 8.98 -2.18 -29.43
CA ARG A 58 9.67 -0.93 -29.06
C ARG A 58 9.17 -0.28 -27.76
N GLY A 59 8.33 -0.97 -26.99
CA GLY A 59 7.97 -0.57 -25.64
C GLY A 59 9.15 -0.61 -24.68
N SER A 60 9.03 0.13 -23.59
CA SER A 60 10.06 0.08 -22.55
C SER A 60 10.03 -1.24 -21.79
N VAL A 61 11.21 -1.72 -21.40
CA VAL A 61 11.36 -2.83 -20.44
C VAL A 61 12.06 -2.30 -19.19
N VAL A 62 11.42 -2.48 -18.05
CA VAL A 62 11.89 -1.99 -16.74
C VAL A 62 11.98 -3.16 -15.74
N PRO A 63 12.72 -3.05 -14.63
CA PRO A 63 12.65 -4.04 -13.56
C PRO A 63 11.20 -4.21 -13.09
N GLY A 64 10.86 -5.42 -12.65
CA GLY A 64 9.58 -5.73 -12.00
C GLY A 64 9.26 -4.71 -10.92
N PHE A 65 8.03 -4.17 -10.92
CA PHE A 65 7.62 -3.20 -9.91
C PHE A 65 7.50 -3.88 -8.55
N ILE A 66 7.97 -3.18 -7.52
CA ILE A 66 7.96 -3.63 -6.13
C ILE A 66 7.03 -2.69 -5.37
N GLU A 67 5.91 -3.24 -4.95
CA GLU A 67 4.91 -2.51 -4.19
C GLU A 67 5.26 -2.55 -2.72
N ALA A 68 5.86 -1.47 -2.23
CA ALA A 68 6.54 -1.48 -0.94
C ALA A 68 5.63 -1.33 0.28
N HIS A 69 4.34 -1.05 0.07
CA HIS A 69 3.32 -0.93 1.11
C HIS A 69 1.93 -1.09 0.50
N MET A 70 1.23 -2.18 0.82
CA MET A 70 -0.17 -2.38 0.43
C MET A 70 -0.88 -3.39 1.34
N HIS A 71 -2.16 -3.62 1.10
CA HIS A 71 -3.03 -4.53 1.86
C HIS A 71 -3.69 -5.55 0.93
N LEU A 72 -3.07 -6.73 0.79
CA LEU A 72 -3.37 -7.70 -0.27
C LEU A 72 -4.71 -8.36 -0.07
N PHE A 73 -5.00 -8.82 1.14
CA PHE A 73 -6.22 -9.56 1.37
C PHE A 73 -7.43 -8.61 1.28
N ALA A 74 -7.32 -7.44 1.91
CA ALA A 74 -8.33 -6.38 1.82
C ALA A 74 -8.55 -5.93 0.38
N GLY A 75 -7.50 -5.49 -0.33
CA GLY A 75 -7.61 -5.04 -1.71
C GLY A 75 -8.21 -6.09 -2.64
N ALA A 76 -7.84 -7.36 -2.46
CA ALA A 76 -8.36 -8.45 -3.29
C ALA A 76 -9.83 -8.80 -3.03
N ALA A 77 -10.34 -8.57 -1.81
CA ALA A 77 -11.76 -8.68 -1.52
C ALA A 77 -12.53 -7.53 -2.21
N GLU A 78 -11.99 -6.31 -2.09
CA GLU A 78 -12.60 -5.08 -2.60
C GLU A 78 -12.75 -5.03 -4.13
N LEU A 79 -12.00 -5.85 -4.88
CA LEU A 79 -12.18 -6.00 -6.32
C LEU A 79 -13.61 -6.42 -6.73
N ASP A 80 -14.40 -7.06 -5.83
CA ASP A 80 -15.80 -7.41 -6.10
C ASP A 80 -16.81 -6.36 -5.59
N HIS A 81 -16.34 -5.30 -4.93
CA HIS A 81 -17.20 -4.26 -4.35
C HIS A 81 -17.56 -3.19 -5.38
N LEU A 82 -18.57 -2.38 -5.07
CA LEU A 82 -18.88 -1.19 -5.85
C LEU A 82 -17.79 -0.14 -5.68
N GLN A 83 -17.17 0.30 -6.77
CA GLN A 83 -16.20 1.38 -6.75
C GLN A 83 -16.92 2.73 -6.93
N LEU A 84 -16.74 3.66 -6.00
CA LEU A 84 -17.40 4.98 -5.97
C LEU A 84 -16.47 6.15 -6.29
N MET A 85 -15.19 5.90 -6.58
CA MET A 85 -14.27 6.93 -7.03
C MET A 85 -14.82 7.66 -8.26
N GLY A 86 -14.89 9.00 -8.18
CA GLY A 86 -15.42 9.87 -9.23
C GLY A 86 -16.95 9.98 -9.29
N VAL A 87 -17.69 9.30 -8.40
CA VAL A 87 -19.13 9.50 -8.24
C VAL A 87 -19.34 10.75 -7.38
N HIS A 88 -20.14 11.71 -7.86
CA HIS A 88 -20.49 12.92 -7.10
C HIS A 88 -21.96 13.29 -7.30
N GLY A 89 -22.61 13.68 -6.21
CA GLY A 89 -24.03 14.02 -6.13
C GLY A 89 -24.92 12.86 -5.72
N PHE A 90 -26.01 13.18 -5.02
CA PHE A 90 -26.97 12.21 -4.48
C PHE A 90 -27.56 11.29 -5.56
N GLU A 91 -27.97 11.84 -6.72
CA GLU A 91 -28.58 11.05 -7.79
C GLU A 91 -27.58 10.06 -8.42
N ALA A 92 -26.33 10.49 -8.66
CA ALA A 92 -25.30 9.61 -9.20
C ALA A 92 -24.96 8.46 -8.23
N LEU A 93 -24.88 8.77 -6.92
CA LEU A 93 -24.71 7.75 -5.89
C LEU A 93 -25.91 6.80 -5.85
N CYS A 94 -27.13 7.33 -5.95
CA CYS A 94 -28.36 6.54 -5.97
C CYS A 94 -28.38 5.53 -7.13
N ASP A 95 -28.06 5.99 -8.34
CA ASP A 95 -28.02 5.17 -9.55
C ASP A 95 -26.95 4.08 -9.45
N ALA A 96 -25.74 4.43 -9.01
CA ALA A 96 -24.64 3.48 -8.84
C ALA A 96 -25.01 2.36 -7.86
N VAL A 97 -25.52 2.72 -6.68
CA VAL A 97 -25.88 1.77 -5.62
C VAL A 97 -27.07 0.90 -6.04
N ARG A 98 -28.12 1.47 -6.63
CA ARG A 98 -29.29 0.69 -7.08
C ARG A 98 -28.95 -0.27 -8.21
N HIS A 99 -28.12 0.17 -9.16
CA HIS A 99 -27.63 -0.68 -10.24
C HIS A 99 -26.81 -1.87 -9.70
N TYR A 100 -25.91 -1.59 -8.76
CA TYR A 100 -25.11 -2.61 -8.08
C TYR A 100 -25.99 -3.60 -7.30
N ALA A 101 -26.96 -3.08 -6.54
CA ALA A 101 -27.89 -3.87 -5.75
C ALA A 101 -28.75 -4.82 -6.60
N ALA A 102 -29.23 -4.36 -7.76
CA ALA A 102 -30.09 -5.14 -8.66
C ALA A 102 -29.37 -6.36 -9.27
N LYS A 103 -28.06 -6.26 -9.49
CA LYS A 103 -27.23 -7.36 -10.00
C LYS A 103 -26.81 -8.38 -8.94
N ARG A 104 -27.01 -8.04 -7.67
CA ARG A 104 -26.55 -8.84 -6.52
C ARG A 104 -27.67 -9.00 -5.47
N PRO A 105 -28.79 -9.67 -5.81
CA PRO A 105 -29.93 -9.82 -4.90
C PRO A 105 -29.60 -10.63 -3.65
N ASP A 106 -28.67 -11.59 -3.75
CA ASP A 106 -28.38 -12.56 -2.68
C ASP A 106 -27.28 -12.13 -1.71
N LEU A 107 -26.63 -10.97 -1.94
CA LEU A 107 -25.60 -10.50 -1.02
C LEU A 107 -26.22 -10.08 0.33
N PRO A 108 -25.68 -10.59 1.45
CA PRO A 108 -26.20 -10.28 2.78
C PRO A 108 -25.98 -8.82 3.16
N VAL A 109 -24.87 -8.22 2.70
CA VAL A 109 -24.55 -6.80 2.83
C VAL A 109 -23.97 -6.31 1.50
N LEU A 110 -24.47 -5.19 0.99
CA LEU A 110 -23.89 -4.53 -0.17
C LEU A 110 -22.79 -3.59 0.28
N GLN A 111 -21.62 -3.70 -0.35
CA GLN A 111 -20.42 -2.95 0.01
C GLN A 111 -19.95 -2.09 -1.16
N ALA A 112 -19.47 -0.89 -0.82
CA ALA A 112 -18.84 0.02 -1.75
C ALA A 112 -17.56 0.64 -1.16
N GLN A 113 -16.65 1.07 -2.02
CA GLN A 113 -15.33 1.60 -1.67
C GLN A 113 -15.05 2.92 -2.37
N GLY A 114 -14.19 3.75 -1.79
CA GLY A 114 -13.73 5.01 -2.38
C GLY A 114 -14.80 6.12 -2.38
N ALA A 115 -15.68 6.15 -1.39
CA ALA A 115 -16.67 7.22 -1.26
C ALA A 115 -16.02 8.51 -0.72
N ASP A 116 -15.85 9.51 -1.58
CA ASP A 116 -15.29 10.81 -1.18
C ASP A 116 -16.06 11.41 0.02
N TYR A 117 -15.35 12.04 0.97
CA TYR A 117 -15.98 12.70 2.12
C TYR A 117 -17.02 13.78 1.73
N THR A 118 -16.90 14.30 0.50
CA THR A 118 -17.78 15.28 -0.14
C THR A 118 -18.62 14.67 -1.28
N ILE A 119 -18.82 13.35 -1.31
CA ILE A 119 -19.54 12.62 -2.36
C ILE A 119 -20.93 13.18 -2.67
N LEU A 120 -21.62 13.79 -1.69
CA LEU A 120 -22.88 14.49 -1.93
C LEU A 120 -22.65 15.93 -2.40
N SER A 121 -21.94 16.72 -1.60
CA SER A 121 -21.44 18.05 -1.94
C SER A 121 -20.40 18.52 -0.90
N ALA A 122 -19.76 19.67 -1.15
CA ALA A 122 -18.89 20.31 -0.17
C ALA A 122 -19.61 20.81 1.10
N ALA A 123 -20.93 21.01 1.04
CA ALA A 123 -21.72 21.56 2.14
C ALA A 123 -22.53 20.50 2.90
N GLU A 124 -22.75 19.33 2.32
CA GLU A 124 -23.64 18.29 2.84
C GLU A 124 -22.87 16.98 3.05
N ARG A 125 -22.79 16.56 4.31
CA ARG A 125 -22.17 15.29 4.69
C ARG A 125 -23.15 14.13 4.55
N VAL A 126 -22.62 12.96 4.21
CA VAL A 126 -23.37 11.71 4.18
C VAL A 126 -23.92 11.38 5.57
N SER A 127 -25.12 10.83 5.61
CA SER A 127 -25.74 10.27 6.81
C SER A 127 -26.56 9.04 6.42
N ARG A 128 -26.93 8.22 7.40
CA ARG A 128 -27.76 7.03 7.20
C ARG A 128 -29.08 7.36 6.51
N HIS A 129 -29.64 8.55 6.72
CA HIS A 129 -30.88 8.99 6.06
C HIS A 129 -30.73 9.14 4.54
N HIS A 130 -29.55 9.55 4.06
CA HIS A 130 -29.26 9.54 2.63
C HIS A 130 -29.25 8.12 2.09
N LEU A 131 -28.57 7.22 2.80
CA LEU A 131 -28.45 5.82 2.38
C LEU A 131 -29.78 5.06 2.49
N ASP A 132 -30.63 5.38 3.47
CA ASP A 132 -31.99 4.85 3.62
C ASP A 132 -32.89 5.24 2.44
N ARG A 133 -32.75 6.48 1.91
CA ARG A 133 -33.48 6.92 0.71
C ARG A 133 -33.04 6.17 -0.55
N ILE A 134 -31.78 5.76 -0.62
CA ILE A 134 -31.23 5.00 -1.75
C ILE A 134 -31.68 3.54 -1.67
N LEU A 135 -31.51 2.92 -0.50
CA LEU A 135 -31.73 1.50 -0.27
C LEU A 135 -32.30 1.23 1.14
N PRO A 136 -33.63 1.33 1.34
CA PRO A 136 -34.23 1.26 2.67
C PRO A 136 -34.26 -0.16 3.27
N ASP A 137 -34.47 -1.19 2.43
CA ASP A 137 -34.80 -2.54 2.91
C ASP A 137 -33.61 -3.50 2.95
N ARG A 138 -32.43 -3.07 2.49
CA ARG A 138 -31.22 -3.90 2.41
C ARG A 138 -30.05 -3.22 3.11
N PRO A 139 -29.22 -3.94 3.87
CA PRO A 139 -28.04 -3.37 4.50
C PRO A 139 -27.02 -2.93 3.43
N PHE A 140 -26.60 -1.67 3.53
CA PHE A 140 -25.60 -1.05 2.66
C PHE A 140 -24.55 -0.34 3.48
N VAL A 141 -23.30 -0.54 3.11
CA VAL A 141 -22.13 0.12 3.68
C VAL A 141 -21.21 0.63 2.58
N MET A 142 -20.56 1.76 2.82
CA MET A 142 -19.53 2.27 1.94
C MET A 142 -18.36 2.84 2.74
N ALA A 143 -17.12 2.60 2.30
CA ALA A 143 -15.93 3.16 2.95
C ALA A 143 -15.41 4.40 2.22
N ALA A 144 -14.80 5.29 2.99
CA ALA A 144 -13.97 6.37 2.47
C ALA A 144 -12.69 5.80 1.80
N PRO A 145 -12.05 6.56 0.89
CA PRO A 145 -10.80 6.14 0.24
C PRO A 145 -9.68 5.79 1.21
N ASP A 146 -9.61 6.42 2.38
CA ASP A 146 -8.58 6.16 3.40
C ASP A 146 -8.83 4.90 4.24
N HIS A 147 -9.99 4.25 4.11
CA HIS A 147 -10.42 3.10 4.91
C HIS A 147 -10.43 3.34 6.43
N HIS A 148 -10.44 4.60 6.87
CA HIS A 148 -10.58 5.05 8.25
C HIS A 148 -12.01 5.48 8.58
N THR A 149 -12.85 5.72 7.58
CA THR A 149 -14.28 6.02 7.77
C THR A 149 -15.18 5.09 6.96
N MET A 150 -16.28 4.64 7.54
CA MET A 150 -17.38 3.99 6.82
C MET A 150 -18.70 4.71 7.07
N TRP A 151 -19.59 4.66 6.08
CA TRP A 151 -20.98 5.04 6.21
C TRP A 151 -21.91 3.85 6.03
N ALA A 152 -22.93 3.75 6.88
CA ALA A 152 -23.91 2.67 6.85
C ALA A 152 -25.34 3.20 6.91
N ASN A 153 -26.25 2.52 6.22
CA ASN A 153 -27.68 2.80 6.34
C ASN A 153 -28.26 2.26 7.66
N THR A 154 -29.49 2.64 8.00
CA THR A 154 -30.15 2.23 9.24
C THR A 154 -30.23 0.70 9.33
N LYS A 155 -30.55 0.01 8.22
CA LYS A 155 -30.66 -1.44 8.20
C LYS A 155 -29.36 -2.14 8.58
N ALA A 156 -28.22 -1.69 8.04
CA ALA A 156 -26.91 -2.24 8.37
C ALA A 156 -26.53 -1.96 9.83
N LEU A 157 -26.77 -0.74 10.33
CA LEU A 157 -26.50 -0.37 11.72
C LEU A 157 -27.33 -1.18 12.73
N GLU A 158 -28.60 -1.47 12.43
CA GLU A 158 -29.45 -2.31 13.26
C GLU A 158 -28.91 -3.74 13.33
N MET A 159 -28.59 -4.33 12.18
CA MET A 159 -28.09 -5.71 12.08
C MET A 159 -26.72 -5.88 12.76
N ALA A 160 -25.87 -4.85 12.72
CA ALA A 160 -24.59 -4.82 13.41
C ALA A 160 -24.70 -4.44 14.90
N GLY A 161 -25.88 -4.05 15.39
CA GLY A 161 -26.08 -3.61 16.78
C GLY A 161 -25.45 -2.25 17.10
N LEU A 162 -25.24 -1.39 16.10
CA LEU A 162 -24.53 -0.11 16.22
C LEU A 162 -25.45 1.12 16.23
N LEU A 163 -26.74 0.96 15.92
CA LEU A 163 -27.67 2.09 15.78
C LEU A 163 -27.77 2.97 17.04
N LYS A 164 -27.56 2.41 18.24
CA LYS A 164 -27.60 3.14 19.51
C LYS A 164 -26.21 3.57 20.02
N GLY A 165 -25.18 3.46 19.18
CA GLY A 165 -23.79 3.61 19.59
C GLY A 165 -23.26 2.38 20.34
N LYS A 166 -21.97 2.42 20.67
CA LYS A 166 -21.24 1.38 21.40
C LYS A 166 -20.08 2.03 22.16
N GLN A 167 -19.67 1.45 23.29
CA GLN A 167 -18.40 1.81 23.91
C GLN A 167 -17.24 1.31 23.04
N LEU A 168 -16.28 2.19 22.78
CA LEU A 168 -15.11 1.92 21.93
C LEU A 168 -13.82 2.25 22.69
N GLY A 169 -12.71 1.69 22.23
CA GLY A 169 -11.37 2.06 22.65
C GLY A 169 -10.95 3.46 22.15
N PRO A 170 -9.81 3.98 22.65
CA PRO A 170 -9.28 5.28 22.24
C PRO A 170 -9.17 5.42 20.72
N GLY A 171 -9.43 6.63 20.21
CA GLY A 171 -9.37 6.96 18.78
C GLY A 171 -10.57 6.55 17.92
N ASN A 172 -11.50 5.70 18.41
CA ASN A 172 -12.62 5.19 17.62
C ASN A 172 -13.93 5.92 17.95
N GLU A 173 -14.78 6.15 16.94
CA GLU A 173 -16.02 6.92 17.13
C GLU A 173 -17.18 6.38 16.28
N ILE A 174 -18.36 6.21 16.91
CA ILE A 174 -19.64 6.16 16.20
C ILE A 174 -20.27 7.54 16.33
N VAL A 175 -20.35 8.27 15.22
CA VAL A 175 -20.88 9.63 15.23
C VAL A 175 -22.38 9.56 15.53
N MET A 176 -22.85 10.28 16.55
CA MET A 176 -24.26 10.30 16.94
C MET A 176 -24.99 11.46 16.25
N GLY A 177 -26.17 11.18 15.71
CA GLY A 177 -27.07 12.17 15.11
C GLY A 177 -27.89 12.94 16.16
N ALA A 178 -28.54 14.01 15.72
CA ALA A 178 -29.38 14.87 16.56
C ALA A 178 -30.60 14.15 17.17
N ASP A 179 -30.98 13.00 16.61
CA ASP A 179 -32.07 12.14 17.10
C ASP A 179 -31.62 11.10 18.13
N GLY A 180 -30.35 11.13 18.55
CA GLY A 180 -29.80 10.22 19.55
C GLY A 180 -29.47 8.82 19.01
N LEU A 181 -29.51 8.61 17.70
CA LEU A 181 -29.09 7.39 17.02
C LEU A 181 -27.80 7.64 16.23
N ALA A 182 -27.03 6.59 15.92
CA ALA A 182 -25.83 6.69 15.10
C ALA A 182 -26.16 7.39 13.78
N SER A 183 -25.40 8.41 13.39
CA SER A 183 -25.65 9.25 12.22
C SER A 183 -25.50 8.49 10.90
N GLY A 184 -24.82 7.34 10.92
CA GLY A 184 -24.37 6.62 9.74
C GLY A 184 -22.86 6.63 9.58
N GLU A 185 -22.13 7.60 10.15
CA GLU A 185 -20.67 7.73 10.04
C GLU A 185 -19.95 7.02 11.20
N LEU A 186 -19.01 6.13 10.87
CA LEU A 186 -18.21 5.34 11.80
C LEU A 186 -16.73 5.57 11.50
N ARG A 187 -15.95 6.00 12.51
CA ARG A 187 -14.53 6.35 12.39
C ARG A 187 -13.67 5.34 13.13
N GLU A 188 -12.64 4.87 12.43
CA GLU A 188 -11.67 3.87 12.84
C GLU A 188 -12.21 2.43 13.01
N GLY A 189 -11.28 1.47 13.02
CA GLY A 189 -11.55 0.05 12.82
C GLY A 189 -12.51 -0.60 13.82
N GLU A 190 -12.50 -0.18 15.08
CA GLU A 190 -13.40 -0.75 16.09
C GLU A 190 -14.85 -0.32 15.88
N ALA A 191 -15.06 0.89 15.34
CA ALA A 191 -16.39 1.42 15.07
C ALA A 191 -17.07 0.68 13.91
N PHE A 192 -16.37 0.49 12.78
CA PHE A 192 -16.94 -0.15 11.59
C PHE A 192 -16.69 -1.66 11.49
N GLY A 193 -15.81 -2.25 12.30
CA GLY A 193 -15.49 -3.68 12.30
C GLY A 193 -16.70 -4.62 12.34
N PRO A 194 -17.75 -4.35 13.14
CA PRO A 194 -18.97 -5.18 13.13
C PRO A 194 -19.71 -5.20 11.79
N LEU A 195 -19.62 -4.13 10.98
CA LEU A 195 -20.22 -4.08 9.64
C LEU A 195 -19.46 -4.97 8.66
N ILE A 196 -18.12 -4.98 8.74
CA ILE A 196 -17.26 -5.85 7.92
C ILE A 196 -17.49 -7.33 8.29
N ALA A 197 -17.62 -7.62 9.59
CA ALA A 197 -17.97 -8.95 10.07
C ALA A 197 -19.37 -9.39 9.58
N LEU A 198 -20.36 -8.48 9.61
CA LEU A 198 -21.71 -8.73 9.08
C LEU A 198 -21.70 -9.03 7.58
N ALA A 199 -20.79 -8.42 6.83
CA ALA A 199 -20.59 -8.69 5.41
C ALA A 199 -19.89 -10.04 5.11
N GLY A 200 -19.43 -10.75 6.14
CA GLY A 200 -18.72 -12.03 5.99
C GLY A 200 -17.21 -11.88 5.78
N GLU A 201 -16.67 -10.66 5.91
CA GLU A 201 -15.29 -10.32 5.60
C GLU A 201 -14.42 -10.08 6.85
N GLY A 202 -14.89 -10.50 8.02
CA GLY A 202 -14.13 -10.35 9.27
C GLY A 202 -12.72 -10.95 9.23
N ARG A 203 -12.48 -12.00 8.42
CA ARG A 203 -11.14 -12.59 8.23
C ARG A 203 -10.23 -11.76 7.33
N VAL A 204 -10.80 -11.05 6.36
CA VAL A 204 -10.06 -10.29 5.33
C VAL A 204 -9.20 -9.21 5.98
N ARG A 205 -9.72 -8.50 6.98
CA ARG A 205 -9.01 -7.44 7.70
C ARG A 205 -8.48 -7.86 9.07
N LEU A 206 -8.49 -9.16 9.40
CA LEU A 206 -8.19 -9.60 10.76
C LEU A 206 -6.76 -9.25 11.21
N GLY A 207 -5.79 -9.48 10.33
CA GLY A 207 -4.38 -9.13 10.58
C GLY A 207 -4.21 -7.62 10.77
N LEU A 208 -4.73 -6.82 9.84
CA LEU A 208 -4.73 -5.36 9.95
C LEU A 208 -5.45 -4.86 11.21
N ALA A 209 -6.61 -5.40 11.56
CA ALA A 209 -7.43 -4.88 12.65
C ALA A 209 -6.89 -5.30 14.03
N THR A 210 -6.43 -6.54 14.15
CA THR A 210 -6.16 -7.15 15.46
C THR A 210 -4.74 -7.70 15.62
N GLY A 211 -4.01 -7.92 14.53
CA GLY A 211 -2.78 -8.72 14.53
C GLY A 211 -2.97 -10.17 14.99
N GLY A 212 -4.23 -10.62 15.08
CA GLY A 212 -4.61 -11.95 15.52
C GLY A 212 -4.89 -12.89 14.35
N GLU A 213 -5.30 -14.11 14.71
CA GLU A 213 -5.59 -15.20 13.78
C GLU A 213 -7.07 -15.60 13.89
N PRO A 214 -7.68 -16.19 12.85
CA PRO A 214 -9.07 -16.63 12.93
C PRO A 214 -9.26 -17.66 14.05
N ASP A 215 -10.17 -17.38 14.97
CA ASP A 215 -10.57 -18.27 16.06
C ASP A 215 -12.11 -18.38 16.12
N PRO A 216 -12.70 -19.57 15.85
CA PRO A 216 -12.03 -20.82 15.50
C PRO A 216 -11.35 -20.76 14.13
N LYS A 217 -10.45 -21.72 13.87
CA LYS A 217 -9.82 -21.86 12.55
C LYS A 217 -10.85 -21.93 11.42
N PRO A 218 -10.54 -21.41 10.22
CA PRO A 218 -11.46 -21.45 9.10
C PRO A 218 -11.82 -22.89 8.73
N THR A 219 -13.09 -23.10 8.37
CA THR A 219 -13.53 -24.35 7.75
C THR A 219 -12.84 -24.53 6.40
N PRO A 220 -12.76 -25.76 5.83
CA PRO A 220 -12.17 -25.96 4.51
C PRO A 220 -12.79 -25.10 3.39
N ALA A 221 -14.10 -24.83 3.47
CA ALA A 221 -14.79 -23.96 2.53
C ALA A 221 -14.37 -22.48 2.69
N GLN A 222 -14.22 -22.00 3.92
CA GLN A 222 -13.73 -20.65 4.21
C GLN A 222 -12.26 -20.50 3.79
N GLN A 223 -11.40 -21.49 4.09
CA GLN A 223 -10.00 -21.51 3.66
C GLN A 223 -9.90 -21.43 2.13
N ALA A 224 -10.70 -22.22 1.40
CA ALA A 224 -10.73 -22.19 -0.05
C ALA A 224 -11.22 -20.84 -0.61
N SER A 225 -12.24 -20.24 0.03
CA SER A 225 -12.72 -18.90 -0.32
C SER A 225 -11.64 -17.83 -0.12
N ASP A 226 -10.95 -17.87 1.02
CA ASP A 226 -9.90 -16.91 1.36
C ASP A 226 -8.71 -17.03 0.36
N ARG A 227 -8.31 -18.27 0.00
CA ARG A 227 -7.30 -18.50 -1.06
C ARG A 227 -7.74 -17.96 -2.42
N ALA A 228 -9.02 -18.15 -2.77
CA ALA A 228 -9.54 -17.65 -4.05
C ALA A 228 -9.47 -16.12 -4.10
N ILE A 229 -9.77 -15.44 -3.00
CA ILE A 229 -9.61 -13.98 -2.88
C ILE A 229 -8.14 -13.60 -3.09
N MET A 230 -7.20 -14.22 -2.36
CA MET A 230 -5.77 -13.93 -2.49
C MET A 230 -5.24 -14.14 -3.92
N ARG A 231 -5.69 -15.19 -4.61
CA ARG A 231 -5.32 -15.44 -6.02
C ARG A 231 -5.77 -14.31 -6.94
N ARG A 232 -7.01 -13.80 -6.80
CA ARG A 232 -7.49 -12.63 -7.56
C ARG A 232 -6.62 -11.40 -7.31
N GLY A 233 -6.19 -11.19 -6.07
CA GLY A 233 -5.27 -10.11 -5.71
C GLY A 233 -3.91 -10.24 -6.41
N LEU A 234 -3.30 -11.43 -6.36
CA LEU A 234 -2.02 -11.71 -7.02
C LEU A 234 -2.11 -11.55 -8.55
N GLU A 235 -3.20 -11.99 -9.17
CA GLU A 235 -3.48 -11.78 -10.59
C GLU A 235 -3.61 -10.29 -10.93
N TRP A 236 -4.29 -9.52 -10.07
CA TRP A 236 -4.40 -8.07 -10.19
C TRP A 236 -3.05 -7.37 -10.08
N CYS A 237 -2.21 -7.77 -9.13
CA CYS A 237 -0.84 -7.26 -8.98
C CYS A 237 0.01 -7.57 -10.22
N ALA A 238 0.02 -8.83 -10.68
CA ALA A 238 0.75 -9.24 -11.87
C ALA A 238 0.31 -8.46 -13.11
N ARG A 239 -0.99 -8.19 -13.26
CA ARG A 239 -1.54 -7.34 -14.34
C ARG A 239 -0.96 -5.93 -14.34
N HIS A 240 -0.61 -5.39 -13.17
CA HIS A 240 -0.03 -4.05 -13.03
C HIS A 240 1.51 -4.07 -12.97
N GLY A 241 2.16 -5.15 -13.42
CA GLY A 241 3.62 -5.21 -13.50
C GLY A 241 4.32 -5.49 -12.17
N ILE A 242 3.56 -5.80 -11.12
CA ILE A 242 4.11 -6.01 -9.78
C ILE A 242 4.69 -7.43 -9.68
N THR A 243 5.96 -7.53 -9.30
CA THR A 243 6.67 -8.79 -9.09
C THR A 243 7.00 -9.03 -7.62
N SER A 244 6.88 -8.01 -6.75
CA SER A 244 7.09 -8.14 -5.31
C SER A 244 6.19 -7.22 -4.50
N ILE A 245 5.75 -7.69 -3.34
CA ILE A 245 4.74 -7.05 -2.48
C ILE A 245 5.23 -7.04 -1.04
N HIS A 246 5.16 -5.90 -0.36
CA HIS A 246 5.24 -5.84 1.10
C HIS A 246 3.81 -5.66 1.66
N ASN A 247 3.24 -6.74 2.17
CA ASN A 247 1.83 -6.83 2.53
C ASN A 247 1.55 -6.40 3.98
N MET A 248 1.24 -5.14 4.21
CA MET A 248 1.16 -4.53 5.54
C MET A 248 -0.10 -4.91 6.35
N ASP A 249 -1.06 -5.67 5.80
CA ASP A 249 -2.22 -6.18 6.54
C ASP A 249 -2.04 -7.60 7.12
N GLY A 250 -0.88 -8.21 6.91
CA GLY A 250 -0.70 -9.65 7.08
C GLY A 250 -0.68 -10.18 8.52
N ASN A 251 -0.95 -11.48 8.63
CA ASN A 251 -0.88 -12.30 9.84
C ASN A 251 -0.47 -13.75 9.47
N LEU A 252 -0.46 -14.68 10.44
CA LEU A 252 -0.10 -16.06 10.16
C LEU A 252 -1.09 -16.74 9.22
N HIS A 253 -2.39 -16.48 9.34
CA HIS A 253 -3.40 -17.00 8.42
C HIS A 253 -3.09 -16.64 6.96
N GLN A 254 -2.75 -15.38 6.69
CA GLN A 254 -2.36 -14.96 5.35
C GLN A 254 -1.07 -15.64 4.84
N LEU A 255 -0.07 -15.82 5.72
CA LEU A 255 1.13 -16.62 5.39
C LEU A 255 0.79 -18.07 5.05
N GLU A 256 -0.17 -18.68 5.75
CA GLU A 256 -0.65 -20.05 5.46
C GLU A 256 -1.38 -20.12 4.11
N LEU A 257 -2.27 -19.15 3.82
CA LEU A 257 -2.93 -19.05 2.51
C LEU A 257 -1.92 -18.89 1.37
N LEU A 258 -0.94 -17.99 1.53
CA LEU A 258 0.08 -17.74 0.53
C LEU A 258 1.01 -18.94 0.34
N SER A 259 1.34 -19.65 1.41
CA SER A 259 2.16 -20.88 1.35
C SER A 259 1.42 -22.03 0.66
N GLU A 260 0.12 -22.17 0.89
CA GLU A 260 -0.73 -23.12 0.15
C GLU A 260 -0.76 -22.77 -1.36
N ILE A 261 -0.90 -21.48 -1.69
CA ILE A 261 -0.86 -21.01 -3.09
C ILE A 261 0.51 -21.26 -3.72
N GLU A 262 1.61 -21.01 -3.00
CA GLU A 262 2.98 -21.28 -3.43
C GLU A 262 3.21 -22.76 -3.72
N ALA A 263 2.77 -23.65 -2.82
CA ALA A 263 2.90 -25.10 -2.98
C ALA A 263 2.18 -25.64 -4.22
N GLU A 264 1.10 -24.96 -4.65
CA GLU A 264 0.36 -25.24 -5.88
C GLU A 264 0.97 -24.56 -7.12
N GLY A 265 2.10 -23.86 -6.98
CA GLY A 265 2.77 -23.10 -8.04
C GLY A 265 2.03 -21.83 -8.46
N GLY A 266 1.11 -21.34 -7.64
CA GLY A 266 0.21 -20.23 -7.95
C GLY A 266 0.66 -18.85 -7.47
N LEU A 267 1.82 -18.73 -6.83
CA LEU A 267 2.31 -17.43 -6.34
C LEU A 267 2.92 -16.64 -7.51
N LEU A 268 2.21 -15.58 -7.94
CA LEU A 268 2.58 -14.76 -9.11
C LEU A 268 3.55 -13.62 -8.79
N CYS A 269 3.69 -13.27 -7.52
CA CYS A 269 4.53 -12.19 -7.01
C CYS A 269 5.24 -12.69 -5.75
N ARG A 270 6.44 -12.20 -5.46
CA ARG A 270 7.07 -12.44 -4.14
C ARG A 270 6.32 -11.62 -3.08
N VAL A 271 6.11 -12.18 -1.90
CA VAL A 271 5.35 -11.50 -0.83
C VAL A 271 6.11 -11.54 0.48
N GLN A 272 6.35 -10.37 1.06
CA GLN A 272 6.80 -10.23 2.44
C GLN A 272 5.61 -9.86 3.34
N VAL A 273 5.40 -10.62 4.41
CA VAL A 273 4.29 -10.42 5.35
C VAL A 273 4.83 -10.06 6.75
N PRO A 274 4.49 -8.90 7.32
CA PRO A 274 4.88 -8.54 8.67
C PRO A 274 4.00 -9.22 9.72
N PHE A 275 4.50 -9.29 10.94
CA PHE A 275 3.66 -9.43 12.13
C PHE A 275 3.07 -8.07 12.50
N HIS A 276 1.75 -8.01 12.67
CA HIS A 276 1.08 -6.77 13.00
C HIS A 276 0.98 -6.59 14.52
N TYR A 277 1.75 -5.66 15.09
CA TYR A 277 1.72 -5.38 16.53
C TYR A 277 0.69 -4.28 16.84
N LYS A 278 -0.08 -4.46 17.92
CA LYS A 278 -1.13 -3.52 18.36
C LYS A 278 -0.86 -2.97 19.75
N ASN A 279 -1.41 -1.81 20.07
CA ASN A 279 -1.21 -1.11 21.34
C ASN A 279 -1.77 -1.85 22.56
N PHE A 280 -2.70 -2.78 22.38
CA PHE A 280 -3.18 -3.67 23.43
C PHE A 280 -2.33 -4.95 23.60
N MET A 281 -1.30 -5.16 22.78
CA MET A 281 -0.41 -6.31 22.89
C MET A 281 0.73 -6.06 23.87
N THR A 282 1.24 -7.15 24.43
CA THR A 282 2.43 -7.17 25.29
C THR A 282 3.66 -7.61 24.51
N LEU A 283 4.85 -7.20 24.97
CA LEU A 283 6.11 -7.42 24.23
C LEU A 283 6.47 -8.90 24.03
N ASP A 284 5.96 -9.81 24.86
CA ASP A 284 6.11 -11.27 24.68
C ASP A 284 5.42 -11.76 23.40
N MET A 285 4.41 -11.05 22.90
CA MET A 285 3.77 -11.39 21.62
C MET A 285 4.72 -11.24 20.42
N LEU A 286 5.85 -10.54 20.56
CA LEU A 286 6.89 -10.49 19.53
C LEU A 286 7.55 -11.85 19.27
N ASP A 287 7.39 -12.83 20.16
CA ASP A 287 7.87 -14.19 19.92
C ASP A 287 7.13 -14.84 18.73
N LYS A 288 5.89 -14.42 18.45
CA LYS A 288 5.17 -14.78 17.21
C LYS A 288 5.84 -14.17 15.98
N ALA A 289 6.30 -12.92 16.07
CA ALA A 289 7.01 -12.27 14.97
C ALA A 289 8.32 -12.99 14.65
N SER A 290 9.09 -13.37 15.67
CA SER A 290 10.29 -14.20 15.49
C SER A 290 9.95 -15.56 14.87
N THR A 291 8.90 -16.22 15.35
CA THR A 291 8.44 -17.51 14.79
C THR A 291 8.04 -17.39 13.32
N MET A 292 7.32 -16.32 12.95
CA MET A 292 6.96 -16.06 11.55
C MET A 292 8.21 -15.86 10.69
N ALA A 293 9.18 -15.07 11.17
CA ALA A 293 10.44 -14.84 10.47
C ALA A 293 11.27 -16.13 10.27
N GLU A 294 11.32 -17.00 11.27
CA GLU A 294 12.02 -18.29 11.19
C GLU A 294 11.31 -19.28 10.25
N ARG A 295 9.97 -19.33 10.30
CA ARG A 295 9.16 -20.25 9.49
C ARG A 295 9.07 -19.83 8.02
N TYR A 296 9.04 -18.53 7.76
CA TYR A 296 8.87 -17.95 6.41
C TYR A 296 10.07 -17.07 6.07
N ASN A 297 11.10 -17.69 5.50
CA ASN A 297 12.34 -17.05 5.06
C ASN A 297 12.72 -17.44 3.62
N GLY A 298 11.72 -17.84 2.83
CA GLY A 298 11.91 -18.27 1.44
C GLY A 298 12.06 -17.10 0.47
N GLU A 299 12.42 -17.42 -0.78
CA GLU A 299 12.54 -16.42 -1.85
C GLU A 299 11.19 -15.83 -2.26
N TRP A 300 10.14 -16.66 -2.29
CA TRP A 300 8.81 -16.28 -2.80
C TRP A 300 7.89 -15.78 -1.70
N LEU A 301 8.02 -16.33 -0.50
CA LEU A 301 7.24 -15.94 0.67
C LEU A 301 8.15 -15.78 1.87
N SER A 302 8.12 -14.59 2.48
CA SER A 302 8.95 -14.27 3.64
C SER A 302 8.19 -13.45 4.70
N SER A 303 8.75 -13.42 5.91
CA SER A 303 8.36 -12.52 6.98
C SER A 303 9.61 -11.76 7.49
N GLY A 304 9.69 -11.45 8.78
CA GLY A 304 10.84 -10.74 9.37
C GLY A 304 10.65 -9.25 9.58
N MET A 305 9.42 -8.76 9.45
CA MET A 305 9.04 -7.37 9.69
C MET A 305 7.93 -7.28 10.74
N VAL A 306 7.91 -6.20 11.52
CA VAL A 306 6.81 -5.84 12.42
C VAL A 306 6.16 -4.56 11.93
N LYS A 307 4.85 -4.61 11.65
CA LYS A 307 4.03 -3.45 11.27
C LYS A 307 3.32 -2.88 12.50
N VAL A 308 3.36 -1.56 12.66
CA VAL A 308 2.74 -0.83 13.78
C VAL A 308 2.03 0.41 13.25
N PHE A 309 0.99 0.86 13.96
CA PHE A 309 0.36 2.16 13.76
C PHE A 309 0.65 3.04 14.95
N TYR A 310 1.23 4.22 14.73
CA TYR A 310 1.44 5.18 15.80
C TYR A 310 0.25 6.14 15.94
N ASP A 311 -0.32 6.56 14.81
CA ASP A 311 -1.45 7.48 14.71
C ASP A 311 -2.46 7.05 13.63
N GLY A 312 -3.46 7.88 13.37
CA GLY A 312 -4.44 7.72 12.28
C GLY A 312 -4.14 8.67 11.11
N VAL A 313 -5.15 9.36 10.59
CA VAL A 313 -5.07 10.21 9.38
C VAL A 313 -5.37 11.68 9.67
N LEU A 314 -4.90 12.58 8.79
CA LEU A 314 -5.22 14.01 8.87
C LEU A 314 -6.73 14.24 8.77
N ASP A 315 -7.44 13.46 7.95
CA ASP A 315 -8.81 13.78 7.58
C ASP A 315 -9.90 13.49 8.62
N SER A 316 -9.55 12.75 9.67
CA SER A 316 -10.38 12.54 10.85
C SER A 316 -9.77 13.20 12.10
N TRP A 317 -8.72 14.02 11.94
CA TRP A 317 -7.92 14.60 13.03
C TRP A 317 -7.31 13.54 13.97
N THR A 318 -7.06 12.33 13.49
CA THR A 318 -6.47 11.24 14.28
C THR A 318 -4.95 11.10 14.08
N ALA A 319 -4.36 11.80 13.11
CA ALA A 319 -2.90 11.94 13.00
C ALA A 319 -2.32 12.78 14.13
N VAL A 320 -1.12 12.44 14.61
CA VAL A 320 -0.48 13.09 15.76
C VAL A 320 0.47 14.18 15.31
N MET A 321 0.20 15.41 15.75
CA MET A 321 0.91 16.62 15.34
C MET A 321 1.83 17.13 16.45
N VAL A 322 2.93 17.83 16.08
CA VAL A 322 3.79 18.55 17.04
C VAL A 322 3.10 19.82 17.55
N GLU A 323 2.46 20.54 16.64
CA GLU A 323 1.71 21.78 16.90
C GLU A 323 0.24 21.56 16.51
N PRO A 324 -0.75 22.26 17.10
CA PRO A 324 -2.16 21.97 16.84
C PRO A 324 -2.57 22.08 15.37
N TYR A 325 -3.60 21.33 14.97
CA TYR A 325 -4.19 21.41 13.64
C TYR A 325 -4.57 22.85 13.29
N ALA A 326 -4.44 23.22 12.00
CA ALA A 326 -4.66 24.60 11.59
C ALA A 326 -6.15 25.02 11.69
N ASP A 327 -7.06 24.07 11.51
CA ASP A 327 -8.51 24.22 11.64
C ASP A 327 -9.06 23.81 13.02
N ARG A 328 -8.24 23.17 13.87
CA ARG A 328 -8.59 22.73 15.23
C ARG A 328 -7.45 23.01 16.22
N ARG A 329 -7.42 24.25 16.71
CA ARG A 329 -6.28 24.84 17.45
C ARG A 329 -6.04 24.30 18.87
N ASP A 330 -6.96 23.50 19.39
CA ASP A 330 -6.90 22.87 20.72
C ASP A 330 -6.54 21.37 20.67
N TRP A 331 -6.29 20.82 19.47
CA TRP A 331 -6.12 19.40 19.25
C TRP A 331 -4.82 19.06 18.54
N LEU A 332 -4.14 18.01 19.02
CA LEU A 332 -2.87 17.50 18.49
C LEU A 332 -2.99 16.08 17.91
N GLY A 333 -4.18 15.47 17.94
CA GLY A 333 -4.31 14.02 17.80
C GLY A 333 -4.01 13.28 19.10
N GLU A 334 -4.43 12.01 19.16
CA GLU A 334 -4.18 11.12 20.29
C GLU A 334 -3.32 9.93 19.79
N PRO A 335 -2.11 9.72 20.34
CA PRO A 335 -1.26 8.63 19.89
C PRO A 335 -1.77 7.28 20.39
N LEU A 336 -1.59 6.23 19.58
CA LEU A 336 -1.96 4.86 19.94
C LEU A 336 -1.05 4.27 21.01
N PHE A 337 0.16 4.81 21.15
CA PHE A 337 1.18 4.42 22.12
C PHE A 337 1.66 5.63 22.90
N THR A 338 1.92 5.47 24.19
CA THR A 338 2.74 6.46 24.90
C THR A 338 4.17 6.45 24.33
N PRO A 339 4.93 7.56 24.43
CA PRO A 339 6.32 7.61 23.97
C PRO A 339 7.19 6.48 24.54
N GLN A 340 7.07 6.18 25.84
CA GLN A 340 7.86 5.12 26.46
C GLN A 340 7.47 3.72 25.97
N GLN A 341 6.17 3.43 25.84
CA GLN A 341 5.71 2.14 25.29
C GLN A 341 6.25 1.91 23.88
N PHE A 342 6.26 2.95 23.04
CA PHE A 342 6.80 2.83 21.69
C PHE A 342 8.32 2.65 21.68
N ILE A 343 9.06 3.36 22.54
CA ILE A 343 10.53 3.16 22.70
C ILE A 343 10.82 1.72 23.09
N ASP A 344 10.12 1.19 24.09
CA ASP A 344 10.32 -0.19 24.56
C ASP A 344 10.03 -1.21 23.45
N LEU A 345 8.98 -0.97 22.66
CA LEU A 345 8.65 -1.77 21.48
C LEU A 345 9.75 -1.72 20.42
N ALA A 346 10.19 -0.52 20.02
CA ALA A 346 11.22 -0.34 19.01
C ALA A 346 12.55 -1.04 19.40
N VAL A 347 12.97 -0.89 20.66
CA VAL A 347 14.13 -1.59 21.23
C VAL A 347 13.94 -3.10 21.16
N ALA A 348 12.76 -3.61 21.50
CA ALA A 348 12.47 -5.04 21.56
C ALA A 348 12.39 -5.69 20.17
N VAL A 349 11.85 -4.98 19.17
CA VAL A 349 11.81 -5.42 17.76
C VAL A 349 13.22 -5.42 17.19
N ASP A 350 13.97 -4.33 17.40
CA ASP A 350 15.33 -4.19 16.88
C ASP A 350 16.29 -5.24 17.44
N ARG A 351 16.20 -5.54 18.75
CA ARG A 351 17.01 -6.58 19.41
C ARG A 351 16.79 -7.98 18.82
N ARG A 352 15.60 -8.25 18.27
CA ARG A 352 15.26 -9.51 17.61
C ARG A 352 15.79 -9.57 16.16
N GLY A 353 16.44 -8.51 15.67
CA GLY A 353 16.92 -8.43 14.29
C GLY A 353 15.81 -8.19 13.26
N LEU A 354 14.57 -7.99 13.70
CA LEU A 354 13.42 -7.76 12.83
C LEU A 354 13.45 -6.33 12.27
N GLN A 355 12.90 -6.14 11.07
CA GLN A 355 12.62 -4.80 10.55
C GLN A 355 11.33 -4.26 11.20
N MET A 356 11.21 -2.95 11.35
CA MET A 356 10.02 -2.30 11.88
C MET A 356 9.53 -1.30 10.83
N ALA A 357 8.23 -1.33 10.53
CA ALA A 357 7.55 -0.42 9.63
C ALA A 357 6.37 0.22 10.37
N VAL A 358 6.32 1.54 10.43
CA VAL A 358 5.38 2.24 11.31
C VAL A 358 4.60 3.28 10.53
N HIS A 359 3.27 3.11 10.51
CA HIS A 359 2.34 4.14 10.04
C HIS A 359 2.50 5.40 10.90
N SER A 360 2.91 6.50 10.26
CA SER A 360 3.12 7.80 10.89
C SER A 360 2.75 8.90 9.89
N ILE A 361 1.56 9.46 10.05
CA ILE A 361 1.07 10.50 9.14
C ILE A 361 1.47 11.89 9.63
N GLY A 362 1.16 12.21 10.90
CA GLY A 362 1.44 13.51 11.48
C GLY A 362 2.92 13.68 11.86
N ASP A 363 3.38 14.92 11.90
CA ASP A 363 4.78 15.24 12.21
C ASP A 363 5.18 14.88 13.65
N GLY A 364 4.21 14.79 14.57
CA GLY A 364 4.40 14.30 15.92
C GLY A 364 4.60 12.79 15.97
N ALA A 365 3.86 12.03 15.16
CA ALA A 365 4.07 10.59 15.01
C ALA A 365 5.44 10.29 14.40
N VAL A 366 5.80 10.96 13.31
CA VAL A 366 7.11 10.80 12.65
C VAL A 366 8.25 11.05 13.64
N ARG A 367 8.17 12.12 14.44
CA ARG A 367 9.15 12.41 15.48
C ARG A 367 9.26 11.30 16.52
N ALA A 368 8.13 10.86 17.09
CA ALA A 368 8.11 9.83 18.12
C ALA A 368 8.67 8.50 17.61
N VAL A 369 8.42 8.16 16.34
CA VAL A 369 8.97 6.96 15.72
C VAL A 369 10.49 7.05 15.56
N LEU A 370 10.99 8.19 15.08
CA LEU A 370 12.43 8.45 14.97
C LEU A 370 13.11 8.45 16.35
N ASP A 371 12.43 8.89 17.41
CA ASP A 371 12.92 8.81 18.79
C ASP A 371 13.05 7.35 19.24
N GLY A 372 12.06 6.51 18.95
CA GLY A 372 12.12 5.06 19.21
C GLY A 372 13.26 4.37 18.47
N TYR A 373 13.47 4.67 17.19
CA TYR A 373 14.58 4.12 16.41
C TYR A 373 15.96 4.60 16.89
N GLU A 374 16.08 5.87 17.29
CA GLU A 374 17.33 6.36 17.89
C GLU A 374 17.61 5.68 19.24
N ALA A 375 16.58 5.47 20.07
CA ALA A 375 16.71 4.75 21.34
C ALA A 375 17.14 3.29 21.13
N ALA A 376 16.55 2.59 20.15
CA ALA A 376 16.95 1.24 19.76
C ALA A 376 18.44 1.17 19.39
N GLN A 377 18.94 2.09 18.54
CA GLN A 377 20.36 2.15 18.19
C GLN A 377 21.26 2.46 19.39
N LYS A 378 20.85 3.35 20.29
CA LYS A 378 21.61 3.66 21.51
C LYS A 378 21.72 2.45 22.44
N GLN A 379 20.67 1.63 22.53
CA GLN A 379 20.60 0.51 23.47
C GLN A 379 21.16 -0.80 22.91
N ASN A 380 20.86 -1.13 21.65
CA ASN A 380 21.25 -2.40 21.03
C ASN A 380 22.48 -2.27 20.11
N GLY A 381 22.90 -1.04 19.79
CA GLY A 381 23.94 -0.75 18.80
C GLY A 381 23.36 -0.54 17.39
N ARG A 382 24.14 0.12 16.52
CA ARG A 382 23.74 0.34 15.12
C ARG A 382 23.91 -0.96 14.32
N ARG A 383 22.87 -1.33 13.57
CA ARG A 383 22.89 -2.40 12.56
C ARG A 383 22.23 -1.92 11.27
N ASP A 384 22.32 -2.71 10.20
CA ASP A 384 21.54 -2.51 8.98
C ASP A 384 20.07 -2.91 9.23
N SER A 385 19.33 -2.09 9.99
CA SER A 385 17.96 -2.41 10.41
C SER A 385 16.91 -2.08 9.37
N ARG A 386 17.23 -1.12 8.48
CA ARG A 386 16.35 -0.57 7.44
C ARG A 386 14.95 -0.29 7.96
N HIS A 387 14.83 0.15 9.20
CA HIS A 387 13.55 0.53 9.79
C HIS A 387 12.88 1.59 8.93
N ARG A 388 11.55 1.58 8.91
CA ARG A 388 10.76 2.36 7.97
C ARG A 388 9.78 3.24 8.72
N VAL A 389 9.57 4.44 8.19
CA VAL A 389 8.41 5.27 8.52
C VAL A 389 7.54 5.30 7.27
N GLU A 390 6.27 4.96 7.45
CA GLU A 390 5.29 4.90 6.38
C GLU A 390 4.48 6.20 6.32
N HIS A 391 4.13 6.64 5.11
CA HIS A 391 3.33 7.81 4.78
C HIS A 391 4.11 9.13 4.89
N ILE A 392 4.43 9.59 6.11
CA ILE A 392 5.18 10.83 6.34
C ILE A 392 4.49 12.01 5.61
N GLU A 393 3.17 12.12 5.78
CA GLU A 393 2.40 13.17 5.10
C GLU A 393 2.80 14.56 5.60
N VAL A 394 3.23 14.68 6.86
CA VAL A 394 3.80 15.89 7.43
C VAL A 394 5.08 15.55 8.20
N VAL A 395 6.14 16.33 8.01
CA VAL A 395 7.39 16.19 8.77
C VAL A 395 7.93 17.55 9.22
N THR A 396 8.71 17.58 10.29
CA THR A 396 9.37 18.82 10.74
C THR A 396 10.78 18.98 10.14
N ALA A 397 11.24 20.22 10.00
CA ALA A 397 12.58 20.51 9.50
C ALA A 397 13.69 19.86 10.35
N ALA A 398 13.46 19.73 11.66
CA ALA A 398 14.40 19.09 12.58
C ALA A 398 14.48 17.56 12.38
N ASP A 399 13.40 16.94 11.89
CA ASP A 399 13.29 15.50 11.73
C ASP A 399 13.78 15.01 10.35
N VAL A 400 13.71 15.85 9.30
CA VAL A 400 14.24 15.55 7.95
C VAL A 400 15.65 14.92 7.94
N PRO A 401 16.69 15.52 8.55
CA PRO A 401 18.05 14.95 8.52
C PRO A 401 18.18 13.66 9.34
N ARG A 402 17.22 13.35 10.22
CA ARG A 402 17.29 12.17 11.10
C ARG A 402 17.10 10.88 10.30
N PHE A 403 16.36 10.90 9.20
CA PHE A 403 16.18 9.73 8.32
C PHE A 403 17.53 9.19 7.85
N ALA A 404 18.36 10.05 7.25
CA ALA A 404 19.71 9.68 6.81
C ALA A 404 20.63 9.30 7.98
N LYS A 405 20.62 10.10 9.06
CA LYS A 405 21.44 9.85 10.25
C LYS A 405 21.17 8.47 10.85
N LEU A 406 19.91 8.07 10.94
CA LEU A 406 19.49 6.80 11.53
C LEU A 406 19.48 5.65 10.52
N GLY A 407 19.58 5.91 9.21
CA GLY A 407 19.41 4.88 8.18
C GLY A 407 17.98 4.39 8.04
N VAL A 408 17.01 5.26 8.34
CA VAL A 408 15.58 4.98 8.25
C VAL A 408 15.10 5.25 6.83
N ILE A 409 14.31 4.33 6.30
CA ILE A 409 13.71 4.45 4.97
C ILE A 409 12.41 5.26 5.09
N ALA A 410 12.24 6.24 4.20
CA ALA A 410 11.00 6.95 4.01
C ALA A 410 10.15 6.20 2.98
N SER A 411 9.07 5.56 3.42
CA SER A 411 8.14 4.84 2.55
C SER A 411 6.90 5.71 2.31
N MET A 412 6.75 6.22 1.09
CA MET A 412 5.81 7.29 0.77
C MET A 412 4.95 6.94 -0.43
N GLN A 413 3.75 7.49 -0.50
CA GLN A 413 2.77 7.19 -1.54
C GLN A 413 2.55 8.39 -2.46
N PRO A 414 3.13 8.41 -3.67
CA PRO A 414 2.91 9.48 -4.63
C PRO A 414 1.44 9.78 -4.97
N PRO A 415 0.50 8.82 -4.93
CA PRO A 415 -0.92 9.11 -5.14
C PRO A 415 -1.59 9.93 -4.02
N HIS A 416 -1.05 9.94 -2.79
CA HIS A 416 -1.71 10.50 -1.61
C HIS A 416 -1.82 12.03 -1.54
N PRO A 417 -0.86 12.86 -2.02
CA PRO A 417 -0.95 14.30 -1.86
C PRO A 417 -2.23 14.87 -2.51
N PRO A 418 -3.04 15.65 -1.77
CA PRO A 418 -4.18 16.37 -2.32
C PRO A 418 -3.84 17.15 -3.60
N GLY A 419 -4.71 17.05 -4.61
CA GLY A 419 -4.49 17.59 -5.96
C GLY A 419 -3.74 16.62 -6.91
N SER A 420 -3.27 15.47 -6.41
CA SER A 420 -2.77 14.36 -7.21
C SER A 420 -3.90 13.39 -7.54
N MET A 421 -3.85 12.74 -8.71
CA MET A 421 -4.76 11.63 -9.06
C MET A 421 -6.27 11.92 -8.93
N GLY A 422 -6.68 13.19 -9.00
CA GLY A 422 -8.08 13.59 -8.83
C GLY A 422 -8.54 13.74 -7.38
N LEU A 423 -7.65 13.57 -6.40
CA LEU A 423 -7.96 13.83 -4.99
C LEU A 423 -8.21 15.33 -4.78
N PRO A 424 -9.32 15.71 -4.10
CA PRO A 424 -9.59 17.11 -3.79
C PRO A 424 -8.52 17.68 -2.86
N LEU A 425 -8.27 18.99 -2.95
CA LEU A 425 -7.34 19.67 -2.03
C LEU A 425 -7.86 19.68 -0.59
N GLU A 426 -9.17 19.86 -0.45
CA GLU A 426 -9.84 19.93 0.84
C GLU A 426 -10.49 18.61 1.18
N PRO A 427 -10.61 18.27 2.47
CA PRO A 427 -10.26 19.10 3.65
C PRO A 427 -8.79 19.04 4.13
N THR A 428 -7.96 18.21 3.53
CA THR A 428 -6.60 17.89 4.02
C THR A 428 -5.68 19.12 4.06
N VAL A 429 -5.66 19.92 2.99
CA VAL A 429 -4.75 21.08 2.87
C VAL A 429 -5.04 22.15 3.92
N SER A 430 -6.31 22.43 4.22
CA SER A 430 -6.70 23.35 5.30
C SER A 430 -6.35 22.83 6.68
N ARG A 431 -6.45 21.52 6.92
CA ARG A 431 -6.09 20.87 8.19
C ARG A 431 -4.59 20.96 8.50
N ILE A 432 -3.77 20.68 7.49
CA ILE A 432 -2.30 20.84 7.57
C ILE A 432 -1.94 22.31 7.84
N GLY A 433 -2.52 23.21 7.05
CA GLY A 433 -2.32 24.65 7.10
C GLY A 433 -1.04 25.14 6.40
N PRO A 434 -1.05 26.38 5.86
CA PRO A 434 0.03 26.91 5.01
C PRO A 434 1.45 26.84 5.59
N ALA A 435 1.58 26.96 6.91
CA ALA A 435 2.87 26.91 7.58
C ALA A 435 3.58 25.54 7.46
N ARG A 436 2.85 24.46 7.20
CA ARG A 436 3.38 23.09 7.10
C ARG A 436 3.44 22.55 5.66
N TRP A 437 2.80 23.22 4.70
CA TRP A 437 2.81 22.81 3.29
C TRP A 437 4.21 22.54 2.72
N PRO A 438 5.27 23.34 3.01
CA PRO A 438 6.60 23.09 2.46
C PRO A 438 7.23 21.74 2.84
N LEU A 439 6.76 21.14 3.94
CA LEU A 439 7.24 19.86 4.46
C LEU A 439 6.13 18.80 4.49
N SER A 440 5.10 18.98 3.67
CA SER A 440 4.04 17.99 3.50
C SER A 440 4.30 17.14 2.26
N TYR A 441 4.21 15.82 2.39
CA TYR A 441 4.54 14.83 1.35
C TYR A 441 5.92 15.10 0.71
N ALA A 442 6.90 15.44 1.55
CA ALA A 442 8.15 16.09 1.14
C ALA A 442 9.26 15.12 0.73
N TRP A 443 8.96 14.20 -0.20
CA TRP A 443 9.90 13.13 -0.59
C TRP A 443 11.18 13.64 -1.28
N ARG A 444 11.13 14.75 -2.03
CA ARG A 444 12.33 15.41 -2.58
C ARG A 444 13.21 15.97 -1.48
N THR A 445 12.60 16.66 -0.50
CA THR A 445 13.33 17.19 0.65
C THR A 445 14.02 16.07 1.43
N LEU A 446 13.34 14.95 1.69
CA LEU A 446 13.92 13.79 2.36
C LEU A 446 15.05 13.15 1.54
N LYS A 447 14.87 12.95 0.24
CA LYS A 447 15.90 12.41 -0.66
C LYS A 447 17.15 13.29 -0.67
N ASN A 448 16.98 14.60 -0.79
CA ASN A 448 18.08 15.58 -0.79
C ASN A 448 18.84 15.62 0.55
N ALA A 449 18.15 15.31 1.65
CA ALA A 449 18.77 15.15 2.97
C ALA A 449 19.51 13.81 3.14
N GLY A 450 19.52 12.94 2.12
CA GLY A 450 20.21 11.65 2.13
C GLY A 450 19.36 10.46 2.56
N ALA A 451 18.04 10.63 2.76
CA ALA A 451 17.15 9.52 3.04
C ALA A 451 16.99 8.61 1.81
N ARG A 452 16.82 7.31 2.06
CA ARG A 452 16.31 6.39 1.04
C ARG A 452 14.79 6.57 1.00
N VAL A 453 14.24 6.78 -0.20
CA VAL A 453 12.80 6.99 -0.42
C VAL A 453 12.30 5.84 -1.28
N VAL A 454 11.33 5.08 -0.77
CA VAL A 454 10.66 4.01 -1.50
C VAL A 454 9.21 4.40 -1.75
N PHE A 455 8.67 3.99 -2.90
CA PHE A 455 7.30 4.31 -3.29
C PHE A 455 6.36 3.11 -3.19
N ALA A 456 5.10 3.44 -2.93
CA ALA A 456 3.99 2.51 -2.90
C ALA A 456 2.68 3.24 -3.25
N SER A 457 1.62 2.49 -3.46
CA SER A 457 0.24 2.96 -3.63
C SER A 457 -0.55 2.94 -2.33
N ASP A 458 -0.22 2.05 -1.39
CA ASP A 458 -1.08 1.72 -0.25
C ASP A 458 -2.44 1.12 -0.67
N TRP A 459 -2.45 0.37 -1.78
CA TRP A 459 -3.67 -0.27 -2.30
C TRP A 459 -4.35 -1.14 -1.21
N PRO A 460 -5.67 -1.01 -0.99
CA PRO A 460 -6.66 -0.34 -1.84
C PRO A 460 -6.97 1.14 -1.57
N VAL A 461 -6.20 1.84 -0.72
CA VAL A 461 -6.42 3.27 -0.43
C VAL A 461 -6.32 4.13 -1.70
N SER A 462 -5.34 3.83 -2.55
CA SER A 462 -5.19 4.40 -3.88
C SER A 462 -5.11 3.30 -4.95
N PRO A 463 -5.31 3.63 -6.24
CA PRO A 463 -5.12 2.67 -7.33
C PRO A 463 -3.72 2.04 -7.28
N ILE A 464 -3.65 0.73 -7.49
CA ILE A 464 -2.40 -0.05 -7.38
C ILE A 464 -1.38 0.26 -8.48
N ASP A 465 -1.81 0.87 -9.58
CA ASP A 465 -1.01 1.01 -10.81
C ASP A 465 0.26 1.85 -10.57
N PRO A 466 1.47 1.25 -10.65
CA PRO A 466 2.71 1.98 -10.45
C PRO A 466 2.94 3.08 -11.49
N ILE A 467 2.37 2.96 -12.70
CA ILE A 467 2.49 4.02 -13.72
C ILE A 467 1.75 5.28 -13.29
N LEU A 468 0.60 5.13 -12.64
CA LEU A 468 -0.14 6.26 -12.06
C LEU A 468 0.64 6.89 -10.90
N GLY A 469 1.25 6.07 -10.03
CA GLY A 469 2.13 6.55 -8.97
C GLY A 469 3.36 7.29 -9.50
N ILE A 470 4.00 6.78 -10.56
CA ILE A 470 5.12 7.44 -11.24
C ILE A 470 4.66 8.77 -11.84
N GLN A 471 3.52 8.81 -12.52
CA GLN A 471 2.97 10.05 -13.06
C GLN A 471 2.71 11.07 -11.95
N ALA A 472 2.11 10.64 -10.83
CA ALA A 472 1.85 11.48 -9.67
C ALA A 472 3.13 12.08 -9.08
N ALA A 473 4.20 11.28 -8.96
CA ALA A 473 5.50 11.74 -8.48
C ALA A 473 6.16 12.76 -9.43
N VAL A 474 6.04 12.54 -10.75
CA VAL A 474 6.61 13.42 -11.79
C VAL A 474 5.84 14.73 -11.93
N LEU A 475 4.50 14.68 -11.83
CA LEU A 475 3.63 15.84 -12.00
C LEU A 475 3.29 16.56 -10.70
N ARG A 476 3.93 16.21 -9.58
CA ARG A 476 3.68 16.83 -8.29
C ARG A 476 3.93 18.34 -8.37
N LYS A 477 2.86 19.12 -8.24
CA LYS A 477 2.91 20.58 -8.18
C LYS A 477 2.93 21.06 -6.72
N PRO A 478 3.62 22.16 -6.40
CA PRO A 478 3.49 22.79 -5.09
C PRO A 478 2.05 23.30 -4.86
N TRP A 479 1.62 23.40 -3.60
CA TRP A 479 0.29 23.94 -3.28
C TRP A 479 0.27 25.48 -3.28
N ALA A 480 1.41 26.12 -2.98
CA ALA A 480 1.64 27.54 -3.20
C ALA A 480 2.93 27.79 -4.00
N ASP A 481 2.99 28.88 -4.76
CA ASP A 481 4.17 29.23 -5.60
C ASP A 481 5.49 29.34 -4.81
N SER A 482 5.43 29.59 -3.50
CA SER A 482 6.58 29.67 -2.61
C SER A 482 7.04 28.31 -2.06
N ASP A 483 6.24 27.27 -2.20
CA ASP A 483 6.57 25.94 -1.67
C ASP A 483 7.66 25.28 -2.52
N PRO A 484 8.54 24.46 -1.92
CA PRO A 484 9.54 23.70 -2.65
C PRO A 484 8.91 22.74 -3.65
N ASP A 485 9.55 22.58 -4.80
CA ASP A 485 9.21 21.54 -5.76
C ASP A 485 9.55 20.16 -5.18
N GLN A 486 8.52 19.37 -4.92
CA GLN A 486 8.66 18.02 -4.41
C GLN A 486 8.75 16.96 -5.52
N SER A 487 8.66 17.32 -6.81
CA SER A 487 8.63 16.35 -7.90
C SER A 487 9.89 15.46 -7.99
N PHE A 488 9.67 14.23 -8.46
CA PHE A 488 10.74 13.31 -8.87
C PHE A 488 10.87 13.29 -10.40
N SER A 489 12.09 13.08 -10.90
CA SER A 489 12.25 12.70 -12.32
C SER A 489 11.64 11.33 -12.59
N LEU A 490 11.44 11.01 -13.87
CA LEU A 490 10.95 9.69 -14.28
C LEU A 490 11.84 8.55 -13.74
N HIS A 491 13.17 8.67 -13.87
CA HIS A 491 14.10 7.63 -13.37
C HIS A 491 14.12 7.52 -11.86
N GLU A 492 14.00 8.63 -11.13
CA GLU A 492 13.89 8.57 -9.66
C GLU A 492 12.59 7.88 -9.25
N SER A 493 11.49 8.15 -9.95
CA SER A 493 10.19 7.51 -9.70
C SER A 493 10.21 6.02 -10.02
N LEU A 494 10.80 5.63 -11.16
CA LEU A 494 11.06 4.22 -11.49
C LEU A 494 11.94 3.55 -10.41
N GLY A 495 12.97 4.25 -9.94
CA GLY A 495 13.84 3.78 -8.85
C GLY A 495 13.08 3.55 -7.55
N GLY A 496 12.14 4.44 -7.22
CA GLY A 496 11.25 4.32 -6.06
C GLY A 496 10.40 3.06 -6.06
N TYR A 497 9.93 2.62 -7.23
CA TYR A 497 9.14 1.39 -7.43
C TYR A 497 9.98 0.16 -7.80
N THR A 498 11.31 0.24 -7.84
CA THR A 498 12.19 -0.88 -8.22
C THR A 498 13.38 -1.02 -7.27
N VAL A 499 14.44 -0.24 -7.49
CA VAL A 499 15.70 -0.29 -6.74
C VAL A 499 15.48 -0.08 -5.24
N GLU A 500 14.64 0.88 -4.88
CA GLU A 500 14.39 1.26 -3.48
C GLU A 500 13.51 0.22 -2.77
N GLY A 501 12.57 -0.40 -3.49
CA GLY A 501 11.79 -1.54 -2.99
C GLY A 501 12.67 -2.75 -2.67
N ALA A 502 13.54 -3.12 -3.61
CA ALA A 502 14.49 -4.22 -3.42
C ALA A 502 15.45 -3.97 -2.25
N TYR A 503 15.87 -2.72 -2.07
CA TYR A 503 16.66 -2.33 -0.89
C TYR A 503 15.84 -2.43 0.40
N ALA A 504 14.57 -2.02 0.40
CA ALA A 504 13.73 -2.07 1.60
C ALA A 504 13.52 -3.50 2.14
N GLU A 505 13.57 -4.52 1.28
CA GLU A 505 13.42 -5.94 1.66
C GLU A 505 14.73 -6.74 1.64
N PHE A 506 15.89 -6.07 1.62
CA PHE A 506 17.23 -6.69 1.66
C PHE A 506 17.59 -7.56 0.42
N MET A 507 16.98 -7.27 -0.73
CA MET A 507 17.10 -8.02 -1.98
C MET A 507 17.77 -7.23 -3.13
N GLU A 508 18.40 -6.08 -2.84
CA GLU A 508 19.06 -5.22 -3.84
C GLU A 508 20.21 -5.91 -4.58
N HIS A 509 20.72 -7.02 -4.03
CA HIS A 509 21.80 -7.83 -4.61
C HIS A 509 21.28 -8.94 -5.54
N ARG A 510 19.95 -9.11 -5.65
CA ARG A 510 19.31 -10.13 -6.49
C ARG A 510 18.26 -9.56 -7.44
N LYS A 511 17.60 -8.44 -7.11
CA LYS A 511 16.52 -7.85 -7.91
C LYS A 511 16.44 -6.33 -7.77
N GLY A 512 15.44 -5.71 -8.40
CA GLY A 512 15.24 -4.25 -8.47
C GLY A 512 16.05 -3.55 -9.57
N ARG A 513 16.91 -4.30 -10.29
CA ARG A 513 17.65 -3.88 -11.48
C ARG A 513 17.67 -5.01 -12.50
N LEU A 514 17.78 -4.68 -13.78
CA LEU A 514 18.00 -5.64 -14.85
C LEU A 514 19.51 -5.78 -15.09
N LYS A 515 20.12 -6.80 -14.49
CA LYS A 515 21.56 -7.05 -14.54
C LYS A 515 21.82 -8.55 -14.70
N THR A 516 22.86 -8.93 -15.43
CA THR A 516 23.26 -10.34 -15.53
C THR A 516 23.49 -10.94 -14.13
N GLY A 517 22.93 -12.13 -13.89
CA GLY A 517 22.93 -12.81 -12.59
C GLY A 517 21.81 -12.38 -11.63
N PHE A 518 21.03 -11.35 -11.97
CA PHE A 518 19.85 -10.97 -11.19
C PHE A 518 18.65 -11.81 -11.59
N MET A 519 17.68 -11.89 -10.69
CA MET A 519 16.38 -12.50 -10.96
C MET A 519 15.72 -11.81 -12.14
N ALA A 520 15.10 -12.60 -13.02
CA ALA A 520 14.36 -12.11 -14.17
C ALA A 520 12.97 -11.63 -13.74
N ASP A 521 12.96 -10.50 -13.03
CA ASP A 521 11.76 -9.73 -12.69
C ASP A 521 11.70 -8.51 -13.60
N LEU A 522 10.78 -8.51 -14.57
CA LEU A 522 10.73 -7.49 -15.61
C LEU A 522 9.31 -7.23 -16.10
N VAL A 523 9.07 -5.97 -16.47
CA VAL A 523 7.80 -5.51 -17.04
C VAL A 523 8.04 -5.00 -18.44
N VAL A 524 7.28 -5.50 -19.40
CA VAL A 524 7.19 -4.94 -20.75
C VAL A 524 6.01 -3.97 -20.77
N LEU A 525 6.27 -2.71 -21.13
CA LEU A 525 5.28 -1.65 -21.21
C LEU A 525 4.73 -1.49 -22.63
N SER A 526 3.50 -0.99 -22.76
CA SER A 526 2.83 -0.81 -24.05
C SER A 526 3.44 0.27 -24.95
N ALA A 527 4.35 1.09 -24.42
CA ALA A 527 5.00 2.20 -25.11
C ALA A 527 6.39 2.46 -24.51
N ASP A 528 7.20 3.25 -25.20
CA ASP A 528 8.42 3.81 -24.63
C ASP A 528 8.03 4.89 -23.60
N ILE A 529 8.35 4.64 -22.34
CA ILE A 529 7.96 5.50 -21.23
C ILE A 529 8.74 6.82 -21.21
N GLU A 530 9.96 6.87 -21.76
CA GLU A 530 10.74 8.11 -21.85
C GLU A 530 10.29 8.99 -23.01
N ALA A 531 9.77 8.38 -24.08
CA ALA A 531 9.18 9.09 -25.20
C ALA A 531 7.74 9.57 -24.94
N THR A 532 7.12 9.11 -23.86
CA THR A 532 5.76 9.50 -23.47
C THR A 532 5.79 10.79 -22.65
N ALA A 533 4.97 11.77 -23.02
CA ALA A 533 4.85 13.00 -22.24
C ALA A 533 4.35 12.70 -20.81
N PRO A 534 4.87 13.38 -19.76
CA PRO A 534 4.47 13.14 -18.37
C PRO A 534 2.95 13.11 -18.13
N GLU A 535 2.20 13.99 -18.78
CA GLU A 535 0.74 14.09 -18.68
C GLU A 535 0.01 12.88 -19.30
N ALA A 536 0.66 12.18 -20.23
CA ALA A 536 0.12 11.02 -20.94
C ALA A 536 0.61 9.67 -20.36
N LEU A 537 1.41 9.67 -19.30
CA LEU A 537 1.97 8.44 -18.71
C LEU A 537 0.88 7.43 -18.33
N HIS A 538 -0.28 7.87 -17.84
CA HIS A 538 -1.45 7.04 -17.51
C HIS A 538 -1.99 6.19 -18.66
N THR A 539 -1.57 6.46 -19.90
CA THR A 539 -1.93 5.64 -21.07
C THR A 539 -0.99 4.44 -21.28
N VAL A 540 0.21 4.50 -20.69
CA VAL A 540 1.18 3.41 -20.68
C VAL A 540 0.72 2.36 -19.68
N ARG A 541 0.74 1.10 -20.09
CA ARG A 541 0.37 -0.01 -19.23
C ARG A 541 1.31 -1.20 -19.39
N PRO A 542 1.50 -2.02 -18.36
CA PRO A 542 2.10 -3.34 -18.51
C PRO A 542 1.34 -4.17 -19.55
N VAL A 543 2.08 -4.74 -20.51
CA VAL A 543 1.56 -5.72 -21.50
C VAL A 543 2.08 -7.12 -21.24
N THR A 544 3.19 -7.24 -20.53
CA THR A 544 3.71 -8.52 -20.05
C THR A 544 4.45 -8.30 -18.74
N THR A 545 4.16 -9.15 -17.76
CA THR A 545 4.85 -9.17 -16.46
C THR A 545 5.54 -10.51 -16.31
N ILE A 546 6.82 -10.48 -15.95
CA ILE A 546 7.64 -11.66 -15.75
C ILE A 546 8.23 -11.59 -14.36
N CYS A 547 8.01 -12.63 -13.57
CA CYS A 547 8.50 -12.75 -12.19
C CYS A 547 9.27 -14.07 -12.06
N GLY A 548 10.54 -14.01 -11.64
CA GLY A 548 11.41 -15.19 -11.58
C GLY A 548 11.52 -15.92 -12.92
N GLY A 549 11.51 -15.18 -14.04
CA GLY A 549 11.57 -15.72 -15.41
C GLY A 549 10.30 -16.40 -15.92
N LYS A 550 9.21 -16.40 -15.14
CA LYS A 550 7.90 -16.90 -15.56
C LYS A 550 7.00 -15.74 -15.96
N VAL A 551 6.30 -15.86 -17.09
CA VAL A 551 5.27 -14.90 -17.51
C VAL A 551 4.06 -15.05 -16.58
N THR A 552 3.82 -14.07 -15.72
CA THR A 552 2.71 -14.06 -14.75
C THR A 552 1.51 -13.27 -15.23
N TYR A 553 1.70 -12.41 -16.23
CA TYR A 553 0.63 -11.73 -16.95
C TYR A 553 1.03 -11.45 -18.40
N GLN A 554 0.06 -11.54 -19.31
CA GLN A 554 0.17 -11.09 -20.70
C GLN A 554 -1.20 -10.59 -21.16
N ALA A 555 -1.24 -9.38 -21.74
CA ALA A 555 -2.46 -8.65 -22.11
C ALA A 555 -3.21 -9.20 -23.33
#